data_AF-A0A1B1BNS6-F1
#
_entry.id   AF-A0A1B1BNS6-F1
#
_cell.length_a   1.000
_cell.length_b   1.000
_cell.length_c   1.000
_cell.angle_alpha   90.00
_cell.angle_beta   90.00
_cell.angle_gamma   90.00
#
_symmetry.space_group_name_H-M   'P 1'
#
loop_
_entity.id
_entity.type
_entity.pdbx_description
1 polymer ?
#
loop_
_entity_poly.entity_id
_entity_poly.type
_entity_poly.pdbx_seq_one_letter_code
_entity_poly.pdbx_strand_id
1 'polypeptide(L)'
;MNFYAFGPIAAVLDAAYAVLHNLTLFLTPLTAANAAALAIIVLTLALRLVLIPVGVSQARAQQQRQRLAPRLTELRRQHGSNPERLQRETMALYAAENASPLAGCLPLLVQAPILSSVYGLFVLGTINGHDNALLAGSLFGSPLGTSILSGWGAGTTPAVLLVGGVLLAVLLAAQLLSRRLMLAQAAASAAPVGPPSASAAVPPVPGALSPAAQATMTGVLSWLPLISVVFAAFVPLAAAIYLTVSAVWSAAERSLLWRILRPVAR
;
A
#
# COMPACT_ATOMS: atom_id res chain seq x y z
N MET A 1 -3.03 8.91 26.48
CA MET A 1 -4.40 9.15 25.99
C MET A 1 -4.66 8.13 24.88
N ASN A 2 -5.74 7.33 24.98
CA ASN A 2 -6.06 6.33 23.95
C ASN A 2 -6.50 7.06 22.67
N PHE A 3 -5.68 7.01 21.62
CA PHE A 3 -5.96 7.66 20.34
C PHE A 3 -7.32 7.19 19.75
N TYR A 4 -7.71 5.96 20.05
CA TYR A 4 -8.99 5.37 19.61
C TYR A 4 -10.21 5.84 20.43
N ALA A 5 -10.01 6.52 21.56
CA ALA A 5 -11.08 7.11 22.36
C ALA A 5 -11.41 8.55 21.94
N PHE A 6 -10.73 9.09 20.93
CA PHE A 6 -11.08 10.39 20.35
C PHE A 6 -12.42 10.26 19.61
N GLY A 7 -13.42 11.08 19.99
CA GLY A 7 -14.82 10.93 19.57
C GLY A 7 -15.03 10.64 18.06
N PRO A 8 -14.47 11.43 17.14
CA PRO A 8 -14.58 11.16 15.71
C PRO A 8 -13.98 9.82 15.25
N ILE A 9 -12.84 9.41 15.80
CA ILE A 9 -12.19 8.13 15.46
C ILE A 9 -12.99 6.97 16.05
N ALA A 10 -13.47 7.11 17.29
CA ALA A 10 -14.31 6.13 17.95
C ALA A 10 -15.63 5.92 17.18
N ALA A 11 -16.28 6.99 16.71
CA ALA A 11 -17.51 6.89 15.93
C ALA A 11 -17.30 6.16 14.59
N VAL A 12 -16.19 6.44 13.90
CA VAL A 12 -15.83 5.74 12.65
C VAL A 12 -15.55 4.26 12.90
N LEU A 13 -14.83 3.95 13.99
CA LEU A 13 -14.55 2.58 14.39
C LEU A 13 -15.82 1.80 14.73
N ASP A 14 -16.73 2.41 15.48
CA ASP A 14 -18.00 1.79 15.88
C ASP A 14 -18.91 1.56 14.67
N ALA A 15 -19.00 2.53 13.76
CA ALA A 15 -19.71 2.37 12.50
C ALA A 15 -19.10 1.24 11.64
N ALA A 16 -17.76 1.17 11.55
CA ALA A 16 -17.07 0.11 10.82
C ALA A 16 -17.30 -1.26 11.45
N TYR A 17 -17.26 -1.35 12.79
CA TYR A 17 -17.59 -2.55 13.54
C TYR A 17 -19.03 -2.99 13.29
N ALA A 18 -20.00 -2.08 13.40
CA ALA A 18 -21.42 -2.37 13.19
C ALA A 18 -21.69 -2.92 11.78
N VAL A 19 -21.09 -2.30 10.75
CA VAL A 19 -21.18 -2.79 9.37
C VAL A 19 -20.61 -4.21 9.26
N LEU A 20 -19.41 -4.43 9.81
CA LEU A 20 -18.74 -5.72 9.72
C LEU A 20 -19.46 -6.82 10.52
N HIS A 21 -20.01 -6.49 11.69
CA HIS A 21 -20.80 -7.38 12.52
C HIS A 21 -22.11 -7.78 11.81
N ASN A 22 -22.85 -6.80 11.28
CA ASN A 22 -24.08 -7.07 10.52
C ASN A 22 -23.81 -7.93 9.28
N LEU A 23 -22.72 -7.66 8.57
CA LEU A 23 -22.29 -8.47 7.43
C LEU A 23 -21.92 -9.90 7.86
N THR A 24 -21.27 -10.06 9.02
CA THR A 24 -20.96 -11.37 9.61
C THR A 24 -22.24 -12.15 9.92
N LEU A 25 -23.22 -11.53 10.56
CA LEU A 25 -24.52 -12.16 10.85
C LEU A 25 -25.23 -12.57 9.56
N PHE A 26 -25.21 -11.71 8.53
CA PHE A 26 -25.79 -12.01 7.22
C PHE A 26 -25.11 -13.20 6.52
N LEU A 27 -23.80 -13.36 6.66
CA LEU A 27 -23.02 -14.44 6.05
C LEU A 27 -23.02 -15.73 6.88
N THR A 28 -23.39 -15.66 8.16
CA THR A 28 -23.45 -16.80 9.09
C THR A 28 -24.28 -17.98 8.58
N PRO A 29 -25.51 -17.81 8.04
CA PRO A 29 -26.28 -18.95 7.53
C PRO A 29 -25.64 -19.63 6.31
N LEU A 30 -24.80 -18.92 5.55
CA LEU A 30 -24.17 -19.43 4.34
C LEU A 30 -22.85 -20.13 4.62
N THR A 31 -22.10 -19.66 5.62
CA THR A 31 -20.67 -19.99 5.77
C THR A 31 -20.26 -20.35 7.19
N ALA A 32 -21.24 -20.39 8.11
CA ALA A 32 -21.11 -20.79 9.50
C ALA A 32 -19.90 -20.13 10.18
N ALA A 33 -18.96 -20.95 10.65
CA ALA A 33 -17.81 -20.50 11.42
C ALA A 33 -16.85 -19.55 10.68
N ASN A 34 -16.93 -19.50 9.33
CA ASN A 34 -16.07 -18.66 8.46
C ASN A 34 -16.67 -17.28 8.14
N ALA A 35 -17.88 -16.99 8.60
CA ALA A 35 -18.62 -15.79 8.22
C ALA A 35 -17.86 -14.50 8.55
N ALA A 36 -17.18 -14.43 9.70
CA ALA A 36 -16.40 -13.27 10.11
C ALA A 36 -15.21 -13.02 9.16
N ALA A 37 -14.51 -14.08 8.76
CA ALA A 37 -13.39 -13.97 7.83
C ALA A 37 -13.84 -13.50 6.44
N LEU A 38 -14.97 -14.03 5.96
CA LEU A 38 -15.57 -13.61 4.70
C LEU A 38 -16.12 -12.19 4.74
N ALA A 39 -16.70 -11.77 5.88
CA ALA A 39 -17.16 -10.40 6.06
C ALA A 39 -15.96 -9.42 5.94
N ILE A 40 -14.80 -9.76 6.50
CA ILE A 40 -13.56 -8.97 6.35
C ILE A 40 -13.16 -8.88 4.88
N ILE A 41 -13.15 -10.00 4.16
CA ILE A 41 -12.79 -10.05 2.73
C ILE A 41 -13.75 -9.18 1.90
N VAL A 42 -15.06 -9.37 2.08
CA VAL A 42 -16.11 -8.64 1.34
C VAL A 42 -16.06 -7.15 1.63
N LEU A 43 -15.95 -6.74 2.90
CA LEU A 43 -15.84 -5.33 3.28
C LEU A 43 -14.58 -4.70 2.67
N THR A 44 -13.45 -5.41 2.72
CA THR A 44 -12.19 -4.93 2.13
C THR A 44 -12.34 -4.72 0.62
N LEU A 45 -12.94 -5.68 -0.08
CA LEU A 45 -13.19 -5.56 -1.52
C LEU A 45 -14.16 -4.42 -1.82
N ALA A 46 -15.26 -4.27 -1.08
CA ALA A 46 -16.22 -3.17 -1.27
C ALA A 46 -15.57 -1.80 -1.11
N LEU A 47 -14.75 -1.60 -0.07
CA LEU A 47 -13.97 -0.37 0.11
C LEU A 47 -13.01 -0.14 -1.06
N ARG A 48 -12.33 -1.20 -1.52
CA ARG A 48 -11.42 -1.11 -2.67
C ARG A 48 -12.14 -0.77 -3.97
N LEU A 49 -13.36 -1.27 -4.19
CA LEU A 49 -14.20 -0.92 -5.33
C LEU A 49 -14.55 0.59 -5.32
N VAL A 50 -14.95 1.12 -4.17
CA VAL A 50 -15.24 2.56 -4.00
C VAL A 50 -14.00 3.41 -4.24
N LEU A 51 -12.80 2.88 -3.94
CA LEU A 51 -11.52 3.56 -4.11
C LEU A 51 -10.89 3.42 -5.51
N ILE A 52 -11.49 2.66 -6.44
CA ILE A 52 -11.03 2.56 -7.84
C ILE A 52 -10.76 3.92 -8.50
N PRO A 53 -11.64 4.94 -8.46
CA PRO A 53 -11.36 6.23 -9.09
C PRO A 53 -10.11 6.91 -8.51
N VAL A 54 -9.85 6.71 -7.22
CA VAL A 54 -8.63 7.20 -6.56
C VAL A 54 -7.42 6.42 -7.07
N GLY A 55 -7.50 5.10 -7.18
CA GLY A 55 -6.42 4.28 -7.74
C GLY A 55 -6.07 4.64 -9.19
N VAL A 56 -7.08 4.90 -10.03
CA VAL A 56 -6.91 5.36 -11.41
C VAL A 56 -6.22 6.72 -11.46
N SER A 57 -6.63 7.68 -10.63
CA SER A 57 -6.00 9.01 -10.61
C SER A 57 -4.53 8.93 -10.20
N GLN A 58 -4.20 8.05 -9.24
CA GLN A 58 -2.83 7.78 -8.81
C GLN A 58 -1.99 7.17 -9.93
N ALA A 59 -2.52 6.20 -10.67
CA ALA A 59 -1.81 5.61 -11.81
C ALA A 59 -1.53 6.63 -12.92
N ARG A 60 -2.50 7.50 -13.23
CA ARG A 60 -2.32 8.58 -14.21
C ARG A 60 -1.26 9.59 -13.77
N ALA A 61 -1.27 10.00 -12.50
CA ALA A 61 -0.25 10.89 -11.95
C ALA A 61 1.15 10.29 -12.05
N GLN A 62 1.29 8.97 -11.82
CA GLN A 62 2.56 8.26 -11.96
C GLN A 62 3.04 8.22 -13.42
N GLN A 63 2.14 8.01 -14.38
CA GLN A 63 2.47 8.04 -15.80
C GLN A 63 2.92 9.44 -16.26
N GLN A 64 2.25 10.50 -15.79
CA GLN A 64 2.67 11.88 -16.06
C GLN A 64 4.08 12.15 -15.51
N ARG A 65 4.40 11.68 -14.30
CA ARG A 65 5.75 11.80 -13.74
C ARG A 65 6.81 11.09 -14.56
N GLN A 66 6.52 9.88 -15.03
CA GLN A 66 7.41 9.13 -15.91
C GLN A 66 7.66 9.89 -17.23
N ARG A 67 6.62 10.52 -17.80
CA ARG A 67 6.74 11.35 -19.00
C ARG A 67 7.59 12.60 -18.78
N LEU A 68 7.51 13.21 -17.59
CA LEU A 68 8.26 14.43 -17.24
C LEU A 68 9.72 14.13 -16.82
N ALA A 69 10.01 12.91 -16.36
CA ALA A 69 11.33 12.49 -15.90
C ALA A 69 12.50 12.86 -16.85
N PRO A 70 12.46 12.61 -18.18
CA PRO A 70 13.55 12.99 -19.07
C PRO A 70 13.77 14.51 -19.14
N ARG A 71 12.69 15.31 -19.17
CA ARG A 71 12.78 16.77 -19.20
C ARG A 71 13.35 17.33 -17.89
N LEU A 72 12.96 16.74 -16.76
CA LEU A 72 13.53 17.08 -15.45
C LEU A 72 15.03 16.77 -15.38
N THR A 73 15.48 15.69 -16.01
CA THR A 73 16.91 15.35 -16.11
C THR A 73 17.66 16.37 -16.96
N GLU A 74 17.10 16.81 -18.08
CA GLU A 74 17.73 17.85 -18.91
C GLU A 74 17.81 19.20 -18.18
N LEU A 75 16.75 19.59 -17.47
CA LEU A 75 16.75 20.77 -16.59
C LEU A 75 17.86 20.73 -15.55
N ARG A 76 18.07 19.56 -14.92
CA ARG A 76 19.18 19.33 -13.98
C ARG A 76 20.54 19.44 -14.65
N ARG A 77 20.68 18.99 -15.90
CA ARG A 77 21.92 19.10 -16.67
C ARG A 77 22.24 20.56 -17.00
N GLN A 78 21.23 21.35 -17.36
CA GLN A 78 21.39 22.76 -17.74
C GLN A 78 21.56 23.71 -16.55
N HIS A 79 20.83 23.48 -15.46
CA HIS A 79 20.73 24.41 -14.32
C HIS A 79 21.26 23.85 -13.00
N GLY A 80 21.91 22.67 -13.00
CA GLY A 80 22.39 22.02 -11.77
C GLY A 80 23.36 22.86 -10.93
N SER A 81 24.06 23.82 -11.55
CA SER A 81 24.94 24.78 -10.88
C SER A 81 24.22 25.92 -10.17
N ASN A 82 22.92 26.15 -10.43
CA ASN A 82 22.11 27.20 -9.81
C ASN A 82 20.82 26.59 -9.21
N PRO A 83 20.81 26.30 -7.89
CA PRO A 83 19.69 25.59 -7.25
C PRO A 83 18.38 26.38 -7.29
N GLU A 84 18.43 27.71 -7.16
CA GLU A 84 17.23 28.55 -7.22
C GLU A 84 16.60 28.52 -8.61
N ARG A 85 17.43 28.64 -9.65
CA ARG A 85 16.95 28.60 -11.04
C ARG A 85 16.44 27.21 -11.39
N LEU A 86 17.14 26.15 -10.98
CA LEU A 86 16.68 24.77 -11.14
C LEU A 86 15.31 24.55 -10.49
N GLN A 87 15.10 25.06 -9.27
CA GLN A 87 13.82 24.93 -8.57
C GLN A 87 12.70 25.68 -9.31
N ARG A 88 12.94 26.92 -9.73
CA ARG A 88 11.94 27.74 -10.46
C ARG A 88 11.52 27.07 -11.77
N GLU A 89 12.49 26.64 -12.58
CA GLU A 89 12.22 26.00 -13.87
C GLU A 89 11.57 24.62 -13.71
N THR A 90 11.94 23.86 -12.67
CA THR A 90 11.29 22.60 -12.33
C THR A 90 9.81 22.81 -11.98
N MET A 91 9.50 23.82 -11.17
CA MET A 91 8.12 24.15 -10.80
C MET A 91 7.33 24.71 -11.99
N ALA A 92 7.96 25.52 -12.84
CA ALA A 92 7.36 26.02 -14.08
C ALA A 92 7.00 24.87 -15.03
N LEU A 93 7.87 23.86 -15.17
CA LEU A 93 7.58 22.66 -15.96
C LEU A 93 6.39 21.87 -15.39
N TYR A 94 6.35 21.65 -14.07
CA TYR A 94 5.21 20.99 -13.43
C TYR A 94 3.90 21.76 -13.63
N ALA A 95 3.93 23.09 -13.51
CA ALA A 95 2.77 23.96 -13.73
C ALA A 95 2.30 23.94 -15.19
N ALA A 96 3.23 24.04 -16.15
CA ALA A 96 2.92 24.02 -17.58
C ALA A 96 2.25 22.70 -18.01
N GLU A 97 2.62 21.59 -17.38
CA GLU A 97 2.08 20.25 -17.67
C GLU A 97 0.92 19.85 -16.75
N ASN A 98 0.41 20.79 -15.93
CA ASN A 98 -0.66 20.59 -14.95
C ASN A 98 -0.41 19.36 -14.04
N ALA A 99 0.85 19.13 -13.67
CA ALA A 99 1.30 18.00 -12.88
C ALA A 99 1.73 18.46 -11.48
N SER A 100 1.57 17.60 -10.46
CA SER A 100 1.95 17.92 -9.07
C SER A 100 3.05 17.01 -8.51
N PRO A 101 4.09 17.57 -7.87
CA PRO A 101 5.16 16.80 -7.22
C PRO A 101 4.66 16.01 -6.00
N LEU A 102 3.50 16.35 -5.44
CA LEU A 102 2.91 15.68 -4.26
C LEU A 102 1.78 14.69 -4.60
N ALA A 103 1.33 14.63 -5.84
CA ALA A 103 0.23 13.73 -6.26
C ALA A 103 0.39 12.26 -5.82
N GLY A 104 1.63 11.74 -5.76
CA GLY A 104 1.93 10.36 -5.37
C GLY A 104 2.11 10.08 -3.87
N CYS A 105 2.17 11.10 -3.00
CA CYS A 105 2.21 10.90 -1.53
C CYS A 105 0.84 11.10 -0.86
N LEU A 106 -0.13 11.66 -1.59
CA LEU A 106 -1.51 11.83 -1.14
C LEU A 106 -2.15 10.52 -0.62
N PRO A 107 -1.93 9.34 -1.23
CA PRO A 107 -2.51 8.09 -0.73
C PRO A 107 -1.99 7.72 0.65
N LEU A 108 -0.70 7.95 0.92
CA LEU A 108 -0.08 7.61 2.20
C LEU A 108 -0.70 8.42 3.35
N LEU A 109 -0.98 9.71 3.10
CA LEU A 109 -1.61 10.59 4.09
C LEU A 109 -3.06 10.21 4.37
N VAL A 110 -3.83 9.88 3.34
CA VAL A 110 -5.24 9.44 3.50
C VAL A 110 -5.31 8.02 4.10
N GLN A 111 -4.29 7.19 3.86
CA GLN A 111 -4.29 5.80 4.30
C GLN A 111 -3.86 5.63 5.76
N ALA A 112 -3.06 6.53 6.33
CA ALA A 112 -2.61 6.41 7.72
C ALA A 112 -3.77 6.35 8.75
N PRO A 113 -4.80 7.23 8.69
CA PRO A 113 -5.94 7.17 9.62
C PRO A 113 -6.80 5.91 9.43
N ILE A 114 -7.03 5.50 8.19
CA ILE A 114 -7.81 4.30 7.85
C ILE A 114 -7.08 3.05 8.34
N LEU A 115 -5.77 2.97 8.12
CA LEU A 115 -4.95 1.85 8.58
C LEU A 115 -4.93 1.76 10.10
N SER A 116 -4.81 2.87 10.82
CA SER A 116 -4.90 2.89 12.28
C SER A 116 -6.27 2.39 12.76
N SER A 117 -7.35 2.82 12.09
CA SER A 117 -8.72 2.41 12.47
C SER A 117 -8.96 0.92 12.21
N VAL A 118 -8.59 0.42 11.03
CA VAL A 118 -8.72 -1.00 10.69
C VAL A 118 -7.81 -1.88 11.57
N TYR A 119 -6.60 -1.43 11.88
CA TYR A 119 -5.72 -2.11 12.82
C TYR A 119 -6.34 -2.17 14.22
N GLY A 120 -6.91 -1.05 14.69
CA GLY A 120 -7.64 -1.01 15.95
C GLY A 120 -8.80 -2.01 15.99
N LEU A 121 -9.57 -2.11 14.90
CA LEU A 121 -10.69 -3.04 14.75
C LEU A 121 -10.28 -4.52 14.88
N PHE A 122 -9.05 -4.86 14.51
CA PHE A 122 -8.57 -6.25 14.49
C PHE A 122 -7.58 -6.61 15.60
N VAL A 123 -7.14 -5.63 16.39
CA VAL A 123 -6.19 -5.84 17.49
C VAL A 123 -6.82 -5.56 18.85
N LEU A 124 -7.81 -4.67 18.92
CA LEU A 124 -8.51 -4.43 20.19
C LEU A 124 -9.54 -5.53 20.44
N GLY A 125 -9.38 -6.21 21.58
CA GLY A 125 -10.38 -7.14 22.13
C GLY A 125 -11.66 -6.45 22.58
N THR A 126 -11.62 -5.14 22.83
CA THR A 126 -12.77 -4.32 23.19
C THR A 126 -12.81 -3.04 22.38
N ILE A 127 -13.97 -2.71 21.81
CA ILE A 127 -14.19 -1.48 21.03
C ILE A 127 -15.23 -0.67 21.79
N ASN A 128 -14.91 0.56 22.16
CA ASN A 128 -15.86 1.46 22.85
C ASN A 128 -16.60 0.85 24.07
N GLY A 129 -15.95 -0.09 24.79
CA GLY A 129 -16.52 -0.75 25.97
C GLY A 129 -17.29 -2.05 25.72
N HIS A 130 -17.52 -2.48 24.48
CA HIS A 130 -18.06 -3.81 24.15
C HIS A 130 -16.97 -4.80 23.72
N ASP A 131 -17.24 -6.10 23.85
CA ASP A 131 -16.36 -7.16 23.38
C ASP A 131 -16.35 -7.27 21.86
N ASN A 132 -15.16 -7.42 21.28
CA ASN A 132 -14.99 -7.57 19.85
C ASN A 132 -15.30 -9.01 19.39
N ALA A 133 -16.60 -9.30 19.23
CA ALA A 133 -17.10 -10.60 18.77
C ALA A 133 -16.52 -11.06 17.42
N LEU A 134 -15.96 -10.15 16.60
CA LEU A 134 -15.33 -10.51 15.33
C LEU A 134 -14.05 -11.34 15.52
N LEU A 135 -13.30 -11.11 16.61
CA LEU A 135 -12.07 -11.85 16.91
C LEU A 135 -12.35 -13.27 17.41
N ALA A 136 -13.55 -13.51 17.94
CA ALA A 136 -14.03 -14.83 18.33
C ALA A 136 -14.43 -15.70 17.11
N GLY A 137 -14.60 -15.10 15.93
CA GLY A 137 -14.82 -15.83 14.68
C GLY A 137 -13.61 -16.68 14.29
N SER A 138 -13.79 -17.59 13.33
CA SER A 138 -12.71 -18.46 12.85
C SER A 138 -12.58 -18.45 11.33
N LEU A 139 -11.45 -18.93 10.82
CA LEU A 139 -11.23 -19.22 9.42
C LEU A 139 -10.63 -20.63 9.33
N PHE A 140 -11.37 -21.58 8.75
CA PHE A 140 -10.97 -22.99 8.68
C PHE A 140 -10.58 -23.57 10.06
N GLY A 141 -11.33 -23.23 11.10
CA GLY A 141 -11.06 -23.65 12.48
C GLY A 141 -9.96 -22.87 13.20
N SER A 142 -9.37 -21.87 12.55
CA SER A 142 -8.36 -20.98 13.13
C SER A 142 -9.00 -19.70 13.69
N PRO A 143 -8.94 -19.40 14.99
CA PRO A 143 -9.54 -18.19 15.56
C PRO A 143 -8.91 -16.93 14.98
N LEU A 144 -9.73 -15.96 14.60
CA LEU A 144 -9.29 -14.74 13.91
C LEU A 144 -8.42 -13.81 14.78
N GLY A 145 -8.58 -13.89 16.10
CA GLY A 145 -7.75 -13.18 17.07
C GLY A 145 -6.35 -13.75 17.29
N THR A 146 -6.02 -14.93 16.74
CA THR A 146 -4.69 -15.54 16.92
C THR A 146 -3.68 -14.98 15.92
N SER A 147 -2.41 -14.86 16.32
CA SER A 147 -1.31 -14.48 15.41
C SER A 147 -0.52 -15.71 14.98
N ILE A 148 0.16 -15.61 13.83
CA ILE A 148 0.94 -16.71 13.25
C ILE A 148 2.19 -17.00 14.08
N LEU A 149 2.87 -15.94 14.54
CA LEU A 149 4.10 -15.99 15.32
C LEU A 149 3.94 -15.37 16.72
N SER A 150 2.76 -15.43 17.35
CA SER A 150 2.63 -14.94 18.73
C SER A 150 3.70 -15.60 19.61
N GLY A 151 4.66 -14.80 20.07
CA GLY A 151 5.91 -15.27 20.65
C GLY A 151 5.66 -16.25 21.81
N TRP A 152 6.32 -17.40 21.75
CA TRP A 152 6.55 -18.29 22.89
C TRP A 152 5.30 -18.58 23.77
N GLY A 153 4.24 -19.18 23.19
CA GLY A 153 3.05 -19.53 23.98
C GLY A 153 2.02 -20.45 23.28
N ALA A 154 1.24 -21.15 24.10
CA ALA A 154 0.25 -22.17 23.72
C ALA A 154 -0.98 -21.55 23.02
N GLY A 155 -1.03 -21.61 21.70
CA GLY A 155 -2.18 -21.13 20.91
C GLY A 155 -2.06 -21.35 19.40
N THR A 156 -0.85 -21.56 18.88
CA THR A 156 -0.61 -21.96 17.50
C THR A 156 -0.99 -23.43 17.29
N THR A 157 -2.17 -23.67 16.71
CA THR A 157 -2.55 -24.99 16.21
C THR A 157 -1.95 -25.23 14.82
N PRO A 158 -1.85 -26.49 14.36
CA PRO A 158 -1.45 -26.78 12.98
C PRO A 158 -2.32 -26.07 11.94
N ALA A 159 -3.61 -25.88 12.24
CA ALA A 159 -4.54 -25.13 11.39
C ALA A 159 -4.15 -23.64 11.28
N VAL A 160 -3.76 -23.00 12.38
CA VAL A 160 -3.28 -21.60 12.40
C VAL A 160 -2.03 -21.45 11.53
N LEU A 161 -1.07 -22.39 11.62
CA LEU A 161 0.16 -22.35 10.83
C LEU A 161 -0.11 -22.56 9.33
N LEU A 162 -1.03 -23.45 8.97
CA LEU A 162 -1.40 -23.68 7.58
C LEU A 162 -2.12 -22.45 6.99
N VAL A 163 -3.18 -21.97 7.66
CA VAL A 163 -3.95 -20.81 7.20
C VAL A 163 -3.06 -19.57 7.15
N GLY A 164 -2.32 -19.30 8.23
CA GLY A 164 -1.38 -18.20 8.31
C GLY A 164 -0.27 -18.29 7.26
N GLY A 165 0.33 -19.47 7.08
CA GLY A 165 1.36 -19.71 6.07
C GLY A 165 0.86 -19.46 4.65
N VAL A 166 -0.35 -19.90 4.31
CA VAL A 166 -0.99 -19.61 3.02
C VAL A 166 -1.22 -18.11 2.85
N LEU A 167 -1.75 -17.42 3.86
CA LEU A 167 -1.95 -15.97 3.80
C LEU A 167 -0.63 -15.22 3.58
N LEU A 168 0.44 -15.58 4.31
CA LEU A 168 1.76 -14.98 4.13
C LEU A 168 2.35 -15.27 2.74
N ALA A 169 2.18 -16.48 2.22
CA ALA A 169 2.64 -16.84 0.89
C ALA A 169 1.91 -16.02 -0.20
N VAL A 170 0.59 -15.87 -0.09
CA VAL A 170 -0.22 -15.06 -1.02
C VAL A 170 0.15 -13.58 -0.91
N LEU A 171 0.28 -13.07 0.32
CA LEU A 171 0.70 -11.68 0.56
C LEU A 171 2.09 -11.42 -0.03
N LEU A 172 3.06 -12.30 0.21
CA LEU A 172 4.40 -12.20 -0.37
C LEU A 172 4.36 -12.23 -1.89
N ALA A 173 3.61 -13.15 -2.49
CA ALA A 173 3.46 -13.24 -3.94
C ALA A 173 2.88 -11.94 -4.53
N ALA A 174 1.85 -11.37 -3.89
CA ALA A 174 1.25 -10.11 -4.31
C ALA A 174 2.26 -8.94 -4.22
N GLN A 175 3.02 -8.85 -3.13
CA GLN A 175 4.04 -7.80 -2.96
C GLN A 175 5.21 -7.96 -3.95
N LEU A 176 5.66 -9.19 -4.20
CA LEU A 176 6.69 -9.47 -5.20
C LEU A 176 6.22 -9.15 -6.61
N LEU A 177 4.98 -9.50 -6.97
CA LEU A 177 4.38 -9.13 -8.24
C LEU A 177 4.32 -7.60 -8.38
N SER A 178 3.82 -6.92 -7.36
CA SER A 178 3.76 -5.46 -7.34
C SER A 178 5.15 -4.82 -7.49
N ARG A 179 6.16 -5.32 -6.79
CA ARG A 179 7.55 -4.85 -6.90
C ARG A 179 8.11 -5.08 -8.31
N ARG A 180 7.88 -6.27 -8.89
CA ARG A 180 8.30 -6.59 -10.26
C ARG A 180 7.67 -5.63 -11.27
N LEU A 181 6.38 -5.34 -11.14
CA LEU A 181 5.67 -4.40 -12.02
C LEU A 181 6.23 -2.98 -11.88
N MET A 182 6.51 -2.52 -10.65
CA MET A 182 7.10 -1.20 -10.40
C MET A 182 8.50 -1.06 -11.00
N LEU A 183 9.35 -2.08 -10.82
CA LEU A 183 10.71 -2.08 -11.39
C LEU A 183 10.67 -2.15 -12.93
N ALA A 184 9.77 -2.94 -13.51
CA ALA A 184 9.58 -3.00 -14.96
C ALA A 184 9.13 -1.65 -15.54
N GLN A 185 8.24 -0.92 -14.84
CA GLN A 185 7.83 0.42 -15.22
C GLN A 185 9.00 1.41 -15.14
N ALA A 186 9.80 1.36 -14.08
CA ALA A 186 10.97 2.20 -13.92
C ALA A 186 12.00 1.97 -15.05
N ALA A 187 12.27 0.70 -15.39
CA ALA A 187 13.15 0.33 -16.49
C ALA A 187 12.62 0.81 -17.85
N ALA A 188 11.30 0.69 -18.11
CA ALA A 188 10.70 1.18 -19.35
C ALA A 188 10.78 2.72 -19.48
N SER A 189 10.74 3.45 -18.37
CA SER A 189 10.92 4.92 -18.36
C SER A 189 12.39 5.37 -18.45
N ALA A 190 13.35 4.47 -18.24
CA ALA A 190 14.77 4.72 -18.45
C ALA A 190 15.12 4.50 -19.93
N ALA A 191 14.76 5.45 -20.79
CA ALA A 191 15.24 5.49 -22.18
C ALA A 191 16.78 5.45 -22.22
N PRO A 192 17.40 4.88 -23.28
CA PRO A 192 18.85 4.83 -23.39
C PRO A 192 19.38 6.25 -23.50
N VAL A 193 19.98 6.75 -22.42
CA VAL A 193 20.89 7.87 -22.49
C VAL A 193 22.05 7.37 -23.37
N GLY A 194 22.33 8.05 -24.48
CA GLY A 194 23.51 7.76 -25.29
C GLY A 194 24.78 7.71 -24.42
N PRO A 195 25.90 7.14 -24.92
CA PRO A 195 27.10 6.91 -24.13
C PRO A 195 27.45 8.15 -23.31
N PRO A 196 27.83 7.99 -22.02
CA PRO A 196 28.08 9.12 -21.15
C PRO A 196 29.14 10.01 -21.79
N SER A 197 28.74 11.18 -22.29
CA SER A 197 29.71 12.20 -22.64
C SER A 197 30.48 12.50 -21.36
N ALA A 198 31.80 12.35 -21.39
CA ALA A 198 32.73 12.45 -20.25
C ALA A 198 32.69 13.79 -19.47
N SER A 199 31.77 14.70 -19.80
CA SER A 199 31.58 16.03 -19.21
C SER A 199 30.34 16.15 -18.30
N ALA A 200 29.54 15.11 -18.08
CA ALA A 200 28.25 15.23 -17.38
C ALA A 200 28.30 14.96 -15.86
N ALA A 201 29.36 15.38 -15.17
CA ALA A 201 29.33 15.45 -13.71
C ALA A 201 28.45 16.64 -13.29
N VAL A 202 27.13 16.40 -13.17
CA VAL A 202 26.19 17.37 -12.60
C VAL A 202 26.66 17.69 -11.18
N PRO A 203 26.98 18.96 -10.85
CA PRO A 203 27.40 19.32 -9.50
C PRO A 203 26.26 19.02 -8.52
N PRO A 204 26.56 18.50 -7.31
CA PRO A 204 25.53 18.20 -6.32
C PRO A 204 24.83 19.49 -5.88
N VAL A 205 23.51 19.52 -6.04
CA VAL A 205 22.66 20.58 -5.48
C VAL A 205 22.76 20.52 -3.95
N PRO A 206 23.09 21.62 -3.25
CA PRO A 206 23.15 21.63 -1.79
C PRO A 206 21.84 21.12 -1.18
N GLY A 207 21.90 20.07 -0.36
CA GLY A 207 20.72 19.45 0.27
C GLY A 207 19.98 18.40 -0.57
N ALA A 208 20.33 18.22 -1.86
CA ALA A 208 19.80 17.13 -2.66
C ALA A 208 20.61 15.85 -2.46
N LEU A 209 19.93 14.72 -2.29
CA LEU A 209 20.57 13.41 -2.26
C LEU A 209 21.37 13.20 -3.56
N SER A 210 22.60 12.70 -3.46
CA SER A 210 23.42 12.35 -4.62
C SER A 210 22.70 11.36 -5.55
N PRO A 211 23.03 11.28 -6.86
CA PRO A 211 22.38 10.34 -7.77
C PRO A 211 22.46 8.88 -7.27
N ALA A 212 23.61 8.52 -6.69
CA ALA A 212 23.80 7.24 -6.02
C ALA A 212 22.90 7.10 -4.78
N ALA A 213 22.80 8.14 -3.93
CA ALA A 213 21.91 8.13 -2.77
C ALA A 213 20.42 8.07 -3.14
N GLN A 214 20.00 8.65 -4.27
CA GLN A 214 18.64 8.54 -4.77
C GLN A 214 18.34 7.13 -5.29
N ALA A 215 19.29 6.51 -6.00
CA ALA A 215 19.16 5.13 -6.46
C ALA A 215 19.14 4.14 -5.28
N THR A 216 19.98 4.33 -4.26
CA THR A 216 19.95 3.49 -3.06
C THR A 216 18.67 3.72 -2.26
N MET A 217 18.21 4.97 -2.08
CA MET A 217 16.97 5.27 -1.36
C MET A 217 15.75 4.66 -2.06
N THR A 218 15.63 4.79 -3.38
CA THR A 218 14.53 4.16 -4.15
C THR A 218 14.61 2.65 -4.13
N GLY A 219 15.82 2.08 -4.18
CA GLY A 219 16.07 0.66 -3.99
C GLY A 219 15.59 0.16 -2.62
N VAL A 220 15.98 0.82 -1.54
CA VAL A 220 15.57 0.49 -0.16
C VAL A 220 14.06 0.68 0.03
N LEU A 221 13.49 1.78 -0.49
CA LEU A 221 12.05 2.04 -0.40
C LEU A 221 11.22 0.96 -1.11
N SER A 222 11.77 0.30 -2.15
CA SER A 222 11.11 -0.82 -2.82
C SER A 222 10.95 -2.07 -1.94
N TRP A 223 11.68 -2.16 -0.82
CA TRP A 223 11.53 -3.23 0.18
C TRP A 223 10.51 -2.90 1.27
N LEU A 224 10.09 -1.64 1.40
CA LEU A 224 9.13 -1.21 2.41
C LEU A 224 7.83 -2.05 2.40
N PRO A 225 7.26 -2.44 1.23
CA PRO A 225 6.08 -3.30 1.21
C PRO A 225 6.35 -4.74 1.70
N LEU A 226 7.57 -5.24 1.63
CA LEU A 226 7.92 -6.59 2.10
C LEU A 226 7.98 -6.67 3.63
N ILE A 227 8.24 -5.54 4.30
CA ILE A 227 8.13 -5.43 5.76
C ILE A 227 6.71 -5.77 6.22
N SER A 228 5.69 -5.46 5.41
CA SER A 228 4.29 -5.82 5.73
C SER A 228 4.06 -7.33 5.82
N VAL A 229 4.84 -8.16 5.12
CA VAL A 229 4.75 -9.63 5.20
C VAL A 229 5.22 -10.11 6.56
N VAL A 230 6.37 -9.59 7.03
CA VAL A 230 6.89 -9.91 8.35
C VAL A 230 5.91 -9.43 9.42
N PHE A 231 5.42 -8.20 9.30
CA PHE A 231 4.41 -7.64 10.21
C PHE A 231 3.12 -8.48 10.24
N ALA A 232 2.63 -8.94 9.08
CA ALA A 232 1.45 -9.79 8.97
C ALA A 232 1.58 -11.10 9.78
N ALA A 233 2.81 -11.54 10.03
CA ALA A 233 3.11 -12.73 10.80
C ALA A 233 2.93 -12.53 12.33
N PHE A 234 3.02 -11.29 12.81
CA PHE A 234 2.90 -10.95 14.24
C PHE A 234 1.51 -10.44 14.63
N VAL A 235 0.73 -9.96 13.67
CA VAL A 235 -0.64 -9.47 13.91
C VAL A 235 -1.68 -10.60 13.89
N PRO A 236 -2.87 -10.37 14.46
CA PRO A 236 -3.98 -11.32 14.39
C PRO A 236 -4.34 -11.69 12.95
N LEU A 237 -4.83 -12.92 12.76
CA LEU A 237 -5.23 -13.44 11.45
C LEU A 237 -6.26 -12.55 10.74
N ALA A 238 -7.17 -11.90 11.48
CA ALA A 238 -8.09 -10.91 10.91
C ALA A 238 -7.35 -9.79 10.16
N ALA A 239 -6.28 -9.24 10.77
CA ALA A 239 -5.44 -8.22 10.15
C ALA A 239 -4.61 -8.81 8.99
N ALA A 240 -4.11 -10.04 9.12
CA ALA A 240 -3.38 -10.72 8.05
C ALA A 240 -4.26 -10.95 6.80
N ILE A 241 -5.54 -11.33 6.97
CA ILE A 241 -6.52 -11.45 5.89
C ILE A 241 -6.71 -10.11 5.19
N TYR A 242 -6.98 -9.04 5.96
CA TYR A 242 -7.12 -7.69 5.41
C TYR A 242 -5.90 -7.28 4.59
N LEU A 243 -4.69 -7.43 5.14
CA LEU A 243 -3.44 -7.09 4.44
C LEU A 243 -3.27 -7.89 3.15
N THR A 244 -3.59 -9.18 3.19
CA THR A 244 -3.50 -10.09 2.04
C THR A 244 -4.45 -9.68 0.92
N VAL A 245 -5.75 -9.51 1.23
CA VAL A 245 -6.76 -9.09 0.24
C VAL A 245 -6.41 -7.73 -0.35
N SER A 246 -6.00 -6.79 0.51
CA SER A 246 -5.60 -5.44 0.13
C SER A 246 -4.38 -5.42 -0.79
N ALA A 247 -3.39 -6.29 -0.54
CA ALA A 247 -2.20 -6.44 -1.38
C ALA A 247 -2.52 -7.11 -2.73
N VAL A 248 -3.33 -8.18 -2.72
CA VAL A 248 -3.80 -8.86 -3.93
C VAL A 248 -4.57 -7.90 -4.82
N TRP A 249 -5.50 -7.12 -4.26
CA TRP A 249 -6.21 -6.08 -4.99
C TRP A 249 -5.25 -5.07 -5.61
N SER A 250 -4.31 -4.54 -4.82
CA SER A 250 -3.35 -3.54 -5.31
C SER A 250 -2.49 -4.08 -6.45
N ALA A 251 -2.06 -5.34 -6.37
CA ALA A 251 -1.31 -6.00 -7.43
C ALA A 251 -2.17 -6.20 -8.69
N ALA A 252 -3.42 -6.65 -8.53
CA ALA A 252 -4.37 -6.84 -9.62
C ALA A 252 -4.69 -5.51 -10.33
N GLU A 253 -5.05 -4.47 -9.57
CA GLU A 253 -5.33 -3.13 -10.06
C GLU A 253 -4.15 -2.57 -10.86
N ARG A 254 -2.92 -2.64 -10.31
CA ARG A 254 -1.71 -2.21 -11.03
C ARG A 254 -1.46 -3.00 -12.30
N SER A 255 -1.67 -4.31 -12.26
CA SER A 255 -1.49 -5.17 -13.44
C SER A 255 -2.49 -4.84 -14.55
N LEU A 256 -3.75 -4.55 -14.19
CA LEU A 256 -4.82 -4.19 -15.10
C LEU A 256 -4.60 -2.80 -15.68
N LEU A 257 -4.32 -1.81 -14.83
CA LEU A 257 -4.04 -0.44 -15.26
C LEU A 257 -2.79 -0.38 -16.15
N TRP A 258 -1.76 -1.18 -15.86
CA TRP A 258 -0.61 -1.27 -16.75
C TRP A 258 -0.97 -1.86 -18.11
N ARG A 259 -1.87 -2.85 -18.18
CA ARG A 259 -2.35 -3.39 -19.46
C ARG A 259 -3.17 -2.38 -20.25
N ILE A 260 -4.03 -1.60 -19.59
CA ILE A 260 -4.92 -0.63 -20.22
C ILE A 260 -4.17 0.65 -20.64
N LEU A 261 -3.25 1.15 -19.82
CA LEU A 261 -2.54 2.41 -20.04
C LEU A 261 -1.22 2.25 -20.81
N ARG A 262 -0.83 1.02 -21.18
CA ARG A 262 0.29 0.80 -22.10
C ARG A 262 -0.04 1.53 -23.41
N PRO A 263 0.80 2.48 -23.86
CA PRO A 263 0.64 3.02 -25.19
C PRO A 263 0.75 1.86 -26.18
N VAL A 264 -0.33 1.59 -26.93
CA VAL A 264 -0.23 0.78 -28.13
C VAL A 264 0.80 1.49 -28.98
N ALA A 265 1.95 0.84 -29.23
CA ALA A 265 2.94 1.34 -30.17
C ALA A 265 2.20 1.58 -31.50
N ARG A 266 1.97 2.85 -31.82
CA ARG A 266 1.52 3.32 -33.12
C ARG A 266 2.57 4.29 -33.61
#